data_AF-A0A1F3BGD0-F1
#
_entry.id   AF-A0A1F3BGD0-F1
#
_cell.length_a   1.000
_cell.length_b   1.000
_cell.length_c   1.000
_cell.angle_alpha   90.00
_cell.angle_beta   90.00
_cell.angle_gamma   90.00
#
_symmetry.space_group_name_H-M   'P 1'
#
loop_
_entity.id
_entity.type
_entity.pdbx_description
1 polymer ?
#
loop_
_entity_poly.entity_id
_entity_poly.type
_entity_poly.pdbx_seq_one_letter_code
_entity_poly.pdbx_strand_id
1 'polypeptide(L)'
;METKMWNGSYYLSLWDTQTDKKNPDHVHAFQLDGEWLARSSGLQGIFLPYRVKRTLETIRQVCMAPYGAVDFSRADGSPLKPGEWPMIGYTEPNHSYTIAVLMLAMNYMYAGEQEFGLELAETFWKGIICEGGMAWDMPAEINAATGKRFGGSDYYHNMLLWSLPAAMEGEAVDAPCKPGGLVARILKAATLPGN
;
A
#
# COMPACT_ATOMS: atom_id res chain seq x y z
N MET A 1 -9.48 -5.12 17.55
CA MET A 1 -8.48 -4.11 17.16
C MET A 1 -8.88 -2.72 17.64
N GLU A 2 -10.06 -2.24 17.29
CA GLU A 2 -10.57 -0.90 17.62
C GLU A 2 -10.38 -0.45 19.10
N THR A 3 -10.65 -1.31 20.07
CA THR A 3 -10.53 -0.92 21.51
C THR A 3 -9.15 -1.16 22.11
N LYS A 4 -8.29 -1.95 21.45
CA LYS A 4 -7.07 -2.49 22.07
C LYS A 4 -5.80 -1.94 21.43
N MET A 5 -5.83 -1.71 20.12
CA MET A 5 -4.69 -1.36 19.28
C MET A 5 -4.73 0.10 18.82
N TRP A 6 -5.87 0.78 18.92
CA TRP A 6 -5.95 2.19 18.54
C TRP A 6 -5.29 3.09 19.58
N ASN A 7 -4.36 3.95 19.16
CA ASN A 7 -3.66 4.87 20.06
C ASN A 7 -4.11 6.34 19.96
N GLY A 8 -5.08 6.65 19.09
CA GLY A 8 -5.54 8.02 18.82
C GLY A 8 -5.13 8.55 17.44
N SER A 9 -4.11 7.97 16.80
CA SER A 9 -3.64 8.37 15.48
C SER A 9 -3.50 7.20 14.51
N TYR A 10 -3.05 6.03 14.99
CA TYR A 10 -2.87 4.80 14.20
C TYR A 10 -3.11 3.56 15.07
N TYR A 11 -3.03 2.38 14.46
CA TYR A 11 -3.06 1.10 15.14
C TYR A 11 -1.64 0.64 15.49
N LEU A 12 -1.44 0.20 16.72
CA LEU A 12 -0.16 -0.32 17.21
C LEU A 12 0.31 -1.51 16.35
N SER A 13 1.61 -1.60 16.11
CA SER A 13 2.18 -2.71 15.34
C SER A 13 2.25 -4.01 16.14
N LEU A 14 2.34 -3.92 17.47
CA LEU A 14 2.38 -5.08 18.37
C LEU A 14 1.70 -4.80 19.70
N TRP A 15 0.94 -5.80 20.15
CA TRP A 15 0.50 -5.93 21.53
C TRP A 15 0.68 -7.39 21.96
N ASP A 16 1.62 -7.62 22.87
CA ASP A 16 1.80 -8.92 23.50
C ASP A 16 0.78 -9.08 24.61
N THR A 17 -0.26 -9.89 24.34
CA THR A 17 -1.34 -10.15 25.30
C THR A 17 -0.93 -10.97 26.52
N GLN A 18 0.21 -11.68 26.46
CA GLN A 18 0.70 -12.46 27.61
C GLN A 18 1.39 -11.56 28.64
N THR A 19 2.09 -10.52 28.16
CA THR A 19 2.83 -9.58 29.03
C THR A 19 2.16 -8.22 29.17
N ASP A 20 1.03 -8.01 28.49
CA ASP A 20 0.33 -6.73 28.29
C ASP A 20 1.23 -5.59 27.79
N LYS A 21 2.32 -5.94 27.09
CA LYS A 21 3.25 -4.95 26.53
C LYS A 21 2.79 -4.50 25.15
N LYS A 22 2.64 -3.20 25.01
CA LYS A 22 2.33 -2.51 23.75
C LYS A 22 3.58 -1.81 23.24
N ASN A 23 3.77 -1.81 21.93
CA ASN A 23 4.82 -1.01 21.31
C ASN A 23 4.19 0.13 20.50
N PRO A 24 4.14 1.35 21.08
CA PRO A 24 3.62 2.52 20.39
C PRO A 24 4.63 3.17 19.46
N ASP A 25 5.91 2.84 19.54
CA ASP A 25 6.96 3.67 18.95
C ASP A 25 7.02 3.57 17.42
N HIS A 26 6.37 2.55 16.83
CA HIS A 26 6.47 2.23 15.41
C HIS A 26 5.13 2.30 14.68
N VAL A 27 5.13 3.05 13.57
CA VAL A 27 4.03 3.12 12.60
C VAL A 27 4.33 2.16 11.46
N HIS A 28 3.45 1.19 11.25
CA HIS A 28 3.50 0.30 10.09
C HIS A 28 2.71 0.91 8.93
N ALA A 29 3.34 1.14 7.78
CA ALA A 29 2.70 1.77 6.62
C ALA A 29 1.54 0.94 6.06
N PHE A 30 1.59 -0.38 6.23
CA PHE A 30 0.66 -1.33 5.61
C PHE A 30 -0.33 -1.92 6.61
N GLN A 31 -0.56 -1.23 7.74
CA GLN A 31 -1.47 -1.68 8.81
C GLN A 31 -2.96 -1.75 8.40
N LEU A 32 -3.32 -1.22 7.23
CA LEU A 32 -4.68 -1.20 6.69
C LEU A 32 -4.89 -2.14 5.49
N ASP A 33 -4.03 -3.14 5.28
CA ASP A 33 -4.22 -4.10 4.16
C ASP A 33 -5.56 -4.84 4.24
N GLY A 34 -6.05 -5.13 5.44
CA GLY A 34 -7.39 -5.69 5.64
C GLY A 34 -8.52 -4.74 5.22
N GLU A 35 -8.35 -3.43 5.40
CA GLU A 35 -9.31 -2.43 4.93
C GLU A 35 -9.38 -2.47 3.40
N TRP A 36 -8.23 -2.43 2.74
CA TRP A 36 -8.14 -2.52 1.29
C TRP A 36 -8.79 -3.81 0.76
N LEU A 37 -8.51 -4.96 1.39
CA LEU A 37 -9.05 -6.23 0.95
C LEU A 37 -10.59 -6.26 1.06
N ALA A 38 -11.15 -5.74 2.16
CA ALA A 38 -12.60 -5.66 2.33
C ALA A 38 -13.23 -4.76 1.27
N ARG A 39 -12.70 -3.55 1.08
CA ARG A 39 -13.20 -2.56 0.11
C ARG A 39 -13.11 -3.09 -1.32
N SER A 40 -11.96 -3.62 -1.72
CA SER A 40 -11.74 -4.16 -3.07
C SER A 40 -12.59 -5.40 -3.35
N SER A 41 -13.00 -6.15 -2.32
CA SER A 41 -13.94 -7.27 -2.43
C SER A 41 -15.41 -6.85 -2.45
N GLY A 42 -15.72 -5.55 -2.42
CA GLY A 42 -17.09 -5.03 -2.36
C GLY A 42 -17.76 -5.17 -0.99
N LEU A 43 -16.98 -5.44 0.06
CA LEU A 43 -17.45 -5.45 1.44
C LEU A 43 -17.35 -4.06 2.06
N GLN A 44 -18.06 -3.87 3.18
CA GLN A 44 -17.86 -2.70 4.01
C GLN A 44 -16.44 -2.70 4.60
N GLY A 45 -15.87 -1.52 4.81
CA GLY A 45 -14.61 -1.34 5.53
C GLY A 45 -14.62 -2.00 6.90
N ILE A 46 -13.47 -2.53 7.31
CA ILE A 46 -13.28 -3.24 8.58
C ILE A 46 -13.15 -2.25 9.73
N PHE A 47 -12.52 -1.10 9.48
CA PHE A 47 -12.22 -0.12 10.50
C PHE A 47 -13.21 1.04 10.50
N LEU A 48 -13.27 1.75 11.62
CA LEU A 48 -14.06 2.98 11.71
C LEU A 48 -13.53 4.02 10.68
N PRO A 49 -14.39 4.63 9.84
CA PRO A 49 -13.95 5.48 8.74
C PRO A 49 -13.04 6.65 9.16
N TYR A 50 -13.33 7.29 10.30
CA TYR A 50 -12.50 8.39 10.78
C TYR A 50 -11.09 7.91 11.21
N ARG A 51 -10.95 6.67 11.66
CA ARG A 51 -9.67 6.07 12.04
C ARG A 51 -8.86 5.63 10.83
N VAL A 52 -9.53 5.16 9.77
CA VAL A 52 -8.88 4.92 8.45
C VAL A 52 -8.23 6.21 7.99
N LYS A 53 -9.00 7.30 7.89
CA LYS A 53 -8.47 8.60 7.47
C LYS A 53 -7.31 9.07 8.36
N ARG A 54 -7.49 9.01 9.68
CA ARG A 54 -6.46 9.46 10.62
C ARG A 54 -5.17 8.61 10.57
N THR A 55 -5.31 7.32 10.33
CA THR A 55 -4.18 6.39 10.16
C THR A 55 -3.42 6.70 8.88
N LEU A 56 -4.14 6.90 7.77
CA LEU A 56 -3.56 7.31 6.50
C LEU A 56 -2.84 8.66 6.59
N GLU A 57 -3.44 9.65 7.25
CA GLU A 57 -2.77 10.93 7.56
C GLU A 57 -1.44 10.72 8.30
N THR A 58 -1.43 9.83 9.29
CA THR A 58 -0.20 9.53 10.05
C THR A 58 0.84 8.85 9.18
N ILE A 59 0.46 7.83 8.40
CA ILE A 59 1.36 7.12 7.49
C ILE A 59 1.97 8.09 6.47
N ARG A 60 1.17 9.00 5.90
CA ARG A 60 1.65 10.02 4.97
C ARG A 60 2.72 10.91 5.57
N GLN A 61 2.60 11.23 6.86
CA GLN A 61 3.54 12.12 7.54
C GLN A 61 4.89 11.46 7.84
N VAL A 62 4.91 10.16 8.15
CA VAL A 62 6.09 9.53 8.77
C VAL A 62 6.69 8.37 7.96
N CYS A 63 5.94 7.76 7.03
CA CYS A 63 6.38 6.57 6.32
C CYS A 63 6.75 6.83 4.85
N MET A 64 6.51 8.01 4.28
CA MET A 64 6.74 8.27 2.86
C MET A 64 8.23 8.28 2.51
N ALA A 65 8.55 7.74 1.33
CA ALA A 65 9.90 7.67 0.78
C ALA A 65 9.88 7.92 -0.75
N PRO A 66 11.02 8.27 -1.37
CA PRO A 66 11.08 8.62 -2.79
C PRO A 66 10.50 7.57 -3.77
N TYR A 67 10.54 6.28 -3.40
CA TYR A 67 10.03 5.19 -4.22
C TYR A 67 8.83 4.47 -3.57
N GLY A 68 8.05 5.15 -2.72
CA GLY A 68 6.85 4.60 -2.09
C GLY A 68 6.75 4.91 -0.59
N ALA A 69 6.64 3.87 0.23
CA ALA A 69 6.59 4.00 1.69
C ALA A 69 7.51 2.97 2.34
N VAL A 70 8.17 3.34 3.44
CA VAL A 70 8.92 2.37 4.25
C VAL A 70 7.94 1.54 5.07
N ASP A 71 8.21 0.24 5.27
CA ASP A 71 7.37 -0.65 6.10
C ASP A 71 7.12 -0.04 7.47
N PHE A 72 8.20 0.36 8.16
CA PHE A 72 8.15 0.90 9.51
C PHE A 72 8.89 2.22 9.61
N SER A 73 8.28 3.16 10.32
CA SER A 73 8.89 4.40 10.78
C SER A 73 8.57 4.62 12.25
N ARG A 74 9.32 5.49 12.92
CA ARG A 74 8.89 5.95 14.24
C ARG A 74 7.72 6.92 14.13
N ALA A 75 6.99 7.07 15.23
CA ALA A 75 5.91 8.05 15.34
C ALA A 75 6.36 9.49 15.07
N ASP A 76 7.65 9.80 15.24
CA ASP A 76 8.25 11.11 14.95
C ASP A 76 8.84 11.22 13.53
N GLY A 77 8.71 10.16 12.70
CA GLY A 77 9.27 10.10 11.34
C GLY A 77 10.73 9.69 11.25
N SER A 78 11.42 9.44 12.37
CA SER A 78 12.82 9.00 12.33
C SER A 78 12.95 7.52 11.93
N PRO A 79 13.98 7.17 11.13
CA PRO A 79 14.17 5.80 10.65
C PRO A 79 14.58 4.86 11.78
N LEU A 80 14.10 3.61 11.74
CA LEU A 80 14.55 2.56 12.65
C LEU A 80 16.02 2.21 12.40
N LYS A 81 16.71 1.77 13.46
CA LYS A 81 18.12 1.35 13.36
C LYS A 81 18.21 -0.14 13.05
N PRO A 82 19.28 -0.59 12.35
CA PRO A 82 19.54 -2.02 12.19
C PRO A 82 19.55 -2.74 13.55
N GLY A 83 18.86 -3.88 13.64
CA GLY A 83 18.78 -4.69 14.86
C GLY A 83 17.80 -4.20 15.93
N GLU A 84 17.07 -3.10 15.67
CA GLU A 84 15.94 -2.68 16.49
C GLU A 84 14.67 -3.42 16.06
N TRP A 85 13.75 -3.78 16.96
CA TRP A 85 12.46 -4.34 16.55
C TRP A 85 11.60 -3.29 15.80
N PRO A 86 10.87 -3.63 14.71
CA PRO A 86 10.74 -4.96 14.08
C PRO A 86 11.85 -5.31 13.05
N MET A 87 12.90 -4.50 12.91
CA MET A 87 14.10 -4.70 12.08
C MET A 87 15.06 -5.82 12.56
N ILE A 88 14.55 -6.79 13.31
CA ILE A 88 15.32 -7.96 13.76
C ILE A 88 14.99 -9.12 12.82
N GLY A 89 15.97 -9.54 12.03
CA GLY A 89 15.86 -10.69 11.12
C GLY A 89 15.63 -10.28 9.67
N TYR A 90 14.39 -9.98 9.29
CA TYR A 90 13.95 -9.94 7.89
C TYR A 90 13.83 -8.56 7.26
N THR A 91 13.94 -7.48 8.02
CA THR A 91 13.72 -6.11 7.52
C THR A 91 14.93 -5.21 7.80
N GLU A 92 15.31 -4.40 6.81
CA GLU A 92 16.39 -3.41 6.89
C GLU A 92 15.85 -1.97 6.78
N PRO A 93 16.57 -0.94 7.25
CA PRO A 93 16.12 0.43 7.12
C PRO A 93 15.72 0.77 5.66
N ASN A 94 14.55 1.40 5.51
CA ASN A 94 13.92 1.69 4.21
C ASN A 94 13.40 0.48 3.42
N HIS A 95 13.27 -0.68 4.04
CA HIS A 95 12.57 -1.82 3.45
C HIS A 95 11.12 -1.48 3.10
N SER A 96 10.64 -2.01 1.98
CA SER A 96 9.25 -1.91 1.53
C SER A 96 8.85 -3.13 0.71
N TYR A 97 7.67 -3.66 0.99
CA TYR A 97 6.98 -4.59 0.10
C TYR A 97 6.32 -3.88 -1.09
N THR A 98 6.64 -4.31 -2.31
CA THR A 98 6.14 -3.69 -3.54
C THR A 98 4.61 -3.72 -3.65
N ILE A 99 4.00 -4.88 -3.39
CA ILE A 99 2.53 -5.02 -3.38
C ILE A 99 1.85 -4.12 -2.35
N ALA A 100 2.49 -3.92 -1.19
CA ALA A 100 1.89 -3.20 -0.09
C ALA A 100 1.84 -1.69 -0.34
N VAL A 101 2.79 -1.15 -1.13
CA VAL A 101 2.72 0.24 -1.62
C VAL A 101 1.48 0.44 -2.49
N LEU A 102 1.13 -0.52 -3.34
CA LEU A 102 -0.07 -0.43 -4.19
C LEU A 102 -1.36 -0.55 -3.36
N MET A 103 -1.40 -1.44 -2.36
CA MET A 103 -2.52 -1.52 -1.42
C MET A 103 -2.70 -0.21 -0.64
N LEU A 104 -1.61 0.39 -0.18
CA LEU A 104 -1.61 1.68 0.49
C LEU A 104 -2.13 2.80 -0.43
N ALA A 105 -1.64 2.87 -1.67
CA ALA A 105 -2.14 3.82 -2.68
C ALA A 105 -3.66 3.70 -2.88
N MET A 106 -4.16 2.47 -3.03
CA MET A 106 -5.60 2.23 -3.18
C MET A 106 -6.39 2.53 -1.91
N ASN A 107 -5.84 2.33 -0.72
CA ASN A 107 -6.48 2.77 0.54
C ASN A 107 -6.68 4.29 0.57
N TYR A 108 -5.73 5.10 0.08
CA TYR A 108 -5.94 6.54 -0.07
C TYR A 108 -7.09 6.83 -1.04
N MET A 109 -7.15 6.14 -2.20
CA MET A 109 -8.25 6.32 -3.16
C MET A 109 -9.61 5.99 -2.54
N TYR A 110 -9.74 4.84 -1.86
CA TYR A 110 -10.99 4.45 -1.18
C TYR A 110 -11.37 5.37 -0.02
N ALA A 111 -10.40 6.06 0.59
CA ALA A 111 -10.63 7.07 1.61
C ALA A 111 -10.98 8.47 1.03
N GLY A 112 -11.05 8.60 -0.30
CA GLY A 112 -11.38 9.85 -0.99
C GLY A 112 -10.17 10.72 -1.34
N GLU A 113 -8.94 10.25 -1.10
CA GLU A 113 -7.68 10.92 -1.45
C GLU A 113 -7.14 10.37 -2.78
N GLN A 114 -7.97 10.41 -3.83
CA GLN A 114 -7.68 9.78 -5.11
C GLN A 114 -6.42 10.33 -5.80
N GLU A 115 -6.23 11.65 -5.80
CA GLU A 115 -5.05 12.29 -6.40
C GLU A 115 -3.75 11.79 -5.77
N PHE A 116 -3.69 11.77 -4.43
CA PHE A 116 -2.51 11.32 -3.72
C PHE A 116 -2.28 9.81 -3.88
N GLY A 117 -3.36 9.01 -3.86
CA GLY A 117 -3.26 7.58 -4.15
C GLY A 117 -2.67 7.31 -5.54
N LEU A 118 -3.08 8.08 -6.55
CA LEU A 118 -2.56 7.96 -7.92
C LEU A 118 -1.09 8.39 -8.01
N GLU A 119 -0.73 9.51 -7.40
CA GLU A 119 0.65 10.00 -7.33
C GLU A 119 1.58 8.96 -6.69
N LEU A 120 1.16 8.33 -5.59
CA LEU A 120 1.93 7.29 -4.92
C LEU A 120 2.14 6.07 -5.82
N ALA A 121 1.08 5.58 -6.46
CA ALA A 121 1.17 4.44 -7.39
C ALA A 121 2.05 4.77 -8.61
N GLU A 122 1.91 5.95 -9.19
CA GLU A 122 2.70 6.40 -10.34
C GLU A 122 4.18 6.52 -9.99
N THR A 123 4.49 7.16 -8.86
CA THR A 123 5.87 7.32 -8.36
C THR A 123 6.52 5.95 -8.15
N PHE A 124 5.81 5.03 -7.49
CA PHE A 124 6.28 3.67 -7.30
C PHE A 124 6.56 2.95 -8.63
N TRP A 125 5.61 2.98 -9.58
CA TRP A 125 5.77 2.30 -10.86
C TRP A 125 6.87 2.89 -11.73
N LYS A 126 6.98 4.21 -11.80
CA LYS A 126 8.09 4.88 -12.50
C LYS A 126 9.43 4.45 -11.93
N GLY A 127 9.52 4.40 -10.61
CA GLY A 127 10.70 3.95 -9.89
C GLY A 127 11.13 2.52 -10.27
N ILE A 128 10.19 1.57 -10.24
CA ILE A 128 10.48 0.16 -10.57
C ILE A 128 10.78 -0.04 -12.06
N ILE A 129 9.91 0.50 -12.92
CA ILE A 129 9.89 0.17 -14.34
C ILE A 129 10.82 1.09 -15.13
N CYS A 130 10.63 2.40 -15.02
CA CYS A 130 11.31 3.38 -15.87
C CYS A 130 12.73 3.65 -15.39
N GLU A 131 12.94 3.73 -14.08
CA GLU A 131 14.25 4.04 -13.49
C GLU A 131 15.02 2.76 -13.13
N GLY A 132 14.33 1.78 -12.54
CA GLY A 132 14.92 0.50 -12.16
C GLY A 132 15.11 -0.50 -13.31
N GLY A 133 14.40 -0.32 -14.44
CA GLY A 133 14.46 -1.24 -15.58
C GLY A 133 13.88 -2.64 -15.29
N MET A 134 13.06 -2.79 -14.25
CA MET A 134 12.61 -4.09 -13.73
C MET A 134 11.24 -4.53 -14.28
N ALA A 135 10.88 -4.11 -15.50
CA ALA A 135 9.55 -4.35 -16.06
C ALA A 135 9.14 -5.84 -16.14
N TRP A 136 10.11 -6.72 -16.38
CA TRP A 136 9.89 -8.16 -16.59
C TRP A 136 10.46 -9.03 -15.47
N ASP A 137 11.10 -8.42 -14.49
CA ASP A 137 11.70 -9.08 -13.33
C ASP A 137 11.43 -8.20 -12.10
N MET A 138 10.14 -7.97 -11.82
CA MET A 138 9.75 -7.08 -10.73
C MET A 138 10.09 -7.71 -9.38
N PRO A 139 10.67 -6.94 -8.43
CA PRO A 139 11.07 -7.46 -7.14
C PRO A 139 9.86 -7.65 -6.22
N ALA A 140 10.05 -8.49 -5.20
CA ALA A 140 9.10 -8.61 -4.09
C ALA A 140 9.22 -7.44 -3.11
N GLU A 141 10.45 -6.97 -2.96
CA GLU A 141 10.87 -6.05 -1.92
C GLU A 141 11.87 -5.06 -2.53
N ILE A 142 11.75 -3.80 -2.15
CA ILE A 142 12.68 -2.75 -2.53
C ILE A 142 13.20 -2.00 -1.32
N ASN A 143 14.32 -1.33 -1.52
CA ASN A 143 14.71 -0.21 -0.69
C ASN A 143 13.94 1.05 -1.15
N ALA A 144 12.91 1.47 -0.41
CA ALA A 144 12.04 2.59 -0.78
C ALA A 144 12.75 3.95 -0.84
N ALA A 145 13.96 4.07 -0.29
CA ALA A 145 14.76 5.29 -0.43
C ALA A 145 15.51 5.36 -1.77
N THR A 146 15.78 4.21 -2.41
CA THR A 146 16.64 4.13 -3.60
C THR A 146 16.01 3.44 -4.80
N GLY A 147 14.86 2.78 -4.64
CA GLY A 147 14.20 1.98 -5.67
C GLY A 147 14.91 0.68 -6.02
N LYS A 148 16.07 0.41 -5.40
CA LYS A 148 16.84 -0.81 -5.65
C LYS A 148 16.12 -2.03 -5.12
N ARG A 149 16.21 -3.13 -5.88
CA ARG A 149 15.79 -4.45 -5.43
C ARG A 149 16.45 -4.79 -4.10
N PHE A 150 15.60 -5.15 -3.14
CA PHE A 150 16.02 -5.70 -1.87
C PHE A 150 15.90 -7.24 -1.90
N GLY A 151 14.76 -7.74 -2.37
CA GLY A 151 14.45 -9.16 -2.37
C GLY A 151 13.48 -9.57 -3.47
N GLY A 152 13.58 -10.85 -3.87
CA GLY A 152 12.71 -11.48 -4.87
C GLY A 152 13.03 -11.12 -6.32
N SER A 153 12.58 -11.97 -7.23
CA SER A 153 12.64 -11.82 -8.69
C SER A 153 11.42 -12.45 -9.32
N ASP A 154 11.00 -11.94 -10.48
CA ASP A 154 9.81 -12.41 -11.21
C ASP A 154 8.56 -12.53 -10.32
N TYR A 155 8.38 -11.59 -9.39
CA TYR A 155 7.35 -11.70 -8.37
C TYR A 155 5.99 -11.23 -8.90
N TYR A 156 5.06 -12.18 -9.08
CA TYR A 156 3.75 -11.95 -9.69
C TYR A 156 2.74 -11.17 -8.85
N HIS A 157 2.99 -10.97 -7.56
CA HIS A 157 2.10 -10.19 -6.70
C HIS A 157 1.93 -8.72 -7.18
N ASN A 158 2.85 -8.23 -8.01
CA ASN A 158 2.79 -6.95 -8.70
C ASN A 158 1.65 -6.84 -9.73
N MET A 159 1.02 -7.97 -10.09
CA MET A 159 -0.23 -8.00 -10.85
C MET A 159 -1.40 -7.34 -10.12
N LEU A 160 -1.23 -6.97 -8.84
CA LEU A 160 -2.17 -6.10 -8.14
C LEU A 160 -2.41 -4.76 -8.88
N LEU A 161 -1.50 -4.35 -9.78
CA LEU A 161 -1.72 -3.26 -10.75
C LEU A 161 -3.14 -3.27 -11.36
N TRP A 162 -3.66 -4.45 -11.69
CA TRP A 162 -4.97 -4.61 -12.32
C TRP A 162 -6.16 -4.24 -11.42
N SER A 163 -5.93 -4.05 -10.12
CA SER A 163 -6.94 -3.56 -9.18
C SER A 163 -7.06 -2.02 -9.16
N LEU A 164 -6.06 -1.29 -9.67
CA LEU A 164 -6.05 0.17 -9.64
C LEU A 164 -7.26 0.80 -10.33
N PRO A 165 -7.72 0.36 -11.53
CA PRO A 165 -8.87 0.98 -12.17
C PRO A 165 -10.15 0.89 -11.34
N ALA A 166 -10.33 -0.18 -10.55
CA ALA A 166 -11.46 -0.30 -9.64
C ALA A 166 -11.34 0.70 -8.48
N ALA A 167 -10.16 0.79 -7.87
CA ALA A 167 -9.89 1.72 -6.78
C ALA A 167 -10.02 3.20 -7.21
N MET A 168 -9.62 3.53 -8.43
CA MET A 168 -9.79 4.86 -9.03
C MET A 168 -11.26 5.28 -9.12
N GLU A 169 -12.17 4.33 -9.29
CA GLU A 169 -13.61 4.60 -9.33
C GLU A 169 -14.28 4.41 -7.96
N GLY A 170 -13.50 4.07 -6.92
CA GLY A 170 -14.02 3.76 -5.59
C GLY A 170 -14.85 2.46 -5.53
N GLU A 171 -14.68 1.58 -6.52
CA GLU A 171 -15.49 0.40 -6.76
C GLU A 171 -14.75 -0.91 -6.40
N ALA A 172 -15.49 -2.01 -6.33
CA ALA A 172 -14.92 -3.34 -6.13
C ALA A 172 -14.17 -3.84 -7.38
N VAL A 173 -13.28 -4.83 -7.19
CA VAL A 173 -12.39 -5.37 -8.24
C VAL A 173 -13.14 -5.99 -9.43
N ASP A 174 -14.42 -6.34 -9.26
CA ASP A 174 -15.26 -6.86 -10.33
C ASP A 174 -15.82 -5.76 -11.27
N ALA A 175 -15.82 -4.50 -10.82
CA ALA A 175 -16.42 -3.39 -11.55
C ALA A 175 -15.82 -3.13 -12.95
N PRO A 176 -14.50 -3.22 -13.17
CA PRO A 176 -13.92 -3.13 -14.51
C PRO A 176 -14.50 -4.14 -15.51
N CYS A 177 -14.99 -5.29 -15.03
CA CYS A 177 -15.55 -6.37 -15.84
C CYS A 177 -17.08 -6.30 -16.02
N LYS A 178 -17.78 -5.41 -15.29
CA LYS A 178 -19.23 -5.24 -15.44
C LYS A 178 -19.59 -4.66 -16.82
N PRO A 179 -20.84 -4.85 -17.30
CA PRO A 179 -21.31 -4.20 -18.51
C PRO A 179 -21.05 -2.68 -18.48
N GLY A 180 -20.42 -2.14 -19.54
CA GLY A 180 -20.02 -0.73 -19.60
C GLY A 180 -18.74 -0.36 -18.83
N GLY A 181 -18.17 -1.31 -18.06
CA GLY A 181 -16.91 -1.19 -17.36
C GLY A 181 -15.69 -1.08 -18.29
N LEU A 182 -14.51 -0.93 -17.71
CA LEU A 182 -13.25 -0.73 -18.44
C LEU A 182 -13.01 -1.79 -19.51
N VAL A 183 -13.19 -3.07 -19.19
CA VAL A 183 -12.96 -4.18 -20.13
C VAL A 183 -13.89 -4.08 -21.32
N ALA A 184 -15.18 -3.80 -21.10
CA ALA A 184 -16.15 -3.60 -22.17
C ALA A 184 -15.78 -2.40 -23.06
N ARG A 185 -15.28 -1.30 -22.48
CA ARG A 185 -14.83 -0.12 -23.23
C ARG A 185 -13.59 -0.41 -24.08
N ILE A 186 -12.63 -1.17 -23.55
CA ILE A 186 -11.43 -1.62 -24.28
C ILE A 186 -11.83 -2.49 -25.47
N LEU A 187 -12.67 -3.50 -25.26
CA LEU A 187 -13.14 -4.40 -26.32
C LEU A 187 -13.88 -3.63 -27.41
N LYS A 188 -14.77 -2.71 -27.04
CA LYS A 188 -15.48 -1.85 -28.00
C LYS A 188 -14.49 -1.05 -28.85
N ALA A 189 -13.51 -0.40 -28.22
CA ALA A 189 -12.50 0.39 -28.92
C ALA A 189 -11.66 -0.45 -29.89
N ALA A 190 -11.31 -1.68 -29.51
CA ALA A 190 -10.55 -2.60 -30.36
C ALA A 190 -11.32 -3.11 -31.59
N THR A 191 -12.66 -3.05 -31.55
CA THR A 191 -13.54 -3.49 -32.65
C THR A 191 -14.02 -2.38 -33.57
N LEU A 192 -13.67 -1.12 -33.29
CA LEU A 192 -13.98 -0.03 -34.20
C LEU A 192 -13.18 -0.22 -35.51
N PRO A 193 -13.82 -0.15 -36.69
CA PRO A 193 -13.09 -0.15 -37.96
C PRO A 193 -12.04 0.95 -37.92
N GLY A 194 -10.78 0.60 -38.21
CA GLY A 194 -9.66 1.55 -38.15
C GLY A 194 -9.92 2.80 -39.00
N ASN A 195 -9.52 3.96 -38.47
CA ASN A 195 -9.29 5.17 -39.27
C ASN A 195 -8.13 4.92 -40.24
#